data_AF-A0A382H082-F1
#
_entry.id   AF-A0A382H082-F1
#
_cell.length_a   1.000
_cell.length_b   1.000
_cell.length_c   1.000
_cell.angle_alpha   90.00
_cell.angle_beta   90.00
_cell.angle_gamma   90.00
#
_symmetry.space_group_name_H-M   'P 1'
#
loop_
_entity.id
_entity.type
_entity.pdbx_description
1 polymer ?
#
loop_
_entity_poly.entity_id
_entity_poly.type
_entity_poly.pdbx_seq_one_letter_code
_entity_poly.pdbx_strand_id
1 'polypeptide(L)' 'MTTSDASQLSLRFCRSRHERTELTQRSVTYPWSLTQPFYLEDGPPGMATVIPQSLSGGLFRGDIL' A
#
# COMPACT_ATOMS: atom_id res chain seq x y z
N MET A 1 12.75 -19.84 17.18
CA MET A 1 12.63 -19.61 15.73
C MET A 1 11.22 -19.09 15.50
N THR A 2 11.03 -17.79 15.69
CA THR A 2 9.74 -17.13 15.46
C THR A 2 9.47 -17.23 13.97
N THR A 3 8.41 -17.94 13.60
CA THR A 3 7.81 -17.84 12.27
C THR A 3 7.62 -16.35 11.99
N SER A 4 8.43 -15.78 11.10
CA SER A 4 8.17 -14.46 10.57
C SER A 4 6.82 -14.56 9.89
N ASP A 5 5.81 -13.85 10.39
CA ASP A 5 4.65 -13.56 9.54
C ASP A 5 5.23 -12.97 8.25
N ALA A 6 4.87 -13.54 7.11
CA ALA A 6 5.38 -13.09 5.82
C ALA A 6 5.04 -11.60 5.66
N SER A 7 6.00 -10.83 5.16
CA SER A 7 5.72 -9.44 4.81
C SER A 7 4.62 -9.40 3.75
N GLN A 8 3.68 -8.46 3.89
CA GLN A 8 2.54 -8.36 2.99
C GLN A 8 2.16 -6.90 2.74
N LEU A 9 2.06 -6.56 1.46
CA LEU A 9 1.42 -5.35 0.97
C LEU A 9 0.41 -5.74 -0.12
N SER A 10 -0.85 -5.87 0.26
CA SER A 10 -1.95 -6.18 -0.66
C SER A 10 -2.96 -5.04 -0.67
N LEU A 11 -3.19 -4.45 -1.85
CA LEU A 11 -4.08 -3.31 -2.05
C LEU A 11 -5.08 -3.63 -3.15
N ARG A 12 -6.38 -3.42 -2.89
CA ARG A 12 -7.42 -3.52 -3.90
C ARG A 12 -8.02 -2.16 -4.17
N PHE A 13 -7.96 -1.74 -5.44
CA PHE A 13 -8.58 -0.53 -5.93
C PHE A 13 -9.84 -0.84 -6.73
N CYS A 14 -10.81 0.08 -6.69
CA CYS A 14 -11.95 0.07 -7.59
C CYS A 14 -12.21 1.46 -8.16
N ARG A 15 -13.00 1.54 -9.23
CA ARG A 15 -13.57 2.79 -9.72
C ARG A 15 -14.87 3.05 -8.97
N SER A 16 -15.02 4.24 -8.40
CA SER A 16 -16.20 4.67 -7.68
C SER A 16 -17.26 5.24 -8.64
N ARG A 17 -18.45 5.51 -8.10
CA ARG A 17 -19.57 6.12 -8.85
C ARG A 17 -19.28 7.54 -9.33
N HIS A 18 -18.27 8.19 -8.76
CA HIS A 18 -17.84 9.54 -9.15
C HIS A 18 -16.59 9.50 -10.03
N GLU A 19 -16.32 8.38 -10.70
CA GLU A 19 -15.18 8.22 -11.60
C GLU A 19 -13.83 8.36 -10.91
N ARG A 20 -13.78 8.16 -9.57
CA ARG A 20 -12.54 8.19 -8.77
C ARG A 20 -12.04 6.80 -8.46
N THR A 21 -10.73 6.62 -8.38
CA THR A 21 -10.11 5.38 -7.91
C THR A 21 -10.14 5.37 -6.38
N GLU A 22 -10.72 4.34 -5.77
CA GLU A 22 -10.81 4.19 -4.31
C GLU A 22 -10.08 2.93 -3.84
N LEU A 23 -9.37 3.04 -2.71
CA LEU A 23 -8.77 1.89 -2.03
C LEU A 23 -9.85 1.21 -1.17
N THR A 24 -10.23 -0.01 -1.52
CA THR A 24 -11.36 -0.73 -0.89
C THR A 24 -10.92 -1.80 0.09
N GLN A 25 -9.76 -2.39 -0.12
CA GLN A 25 -9.19 -3.39 0.78
C GLN A 25 -7.68 -3.17 0.91
N ARG A 26 -7.18 -3.37 2.13
CA ARG A 26 -5.74 -3.36 2.41
C ARG A 26 -5.39 -4.44 3.43
N SER A 27 -4.33 -5.20 3.14
CA SER A 27 -3.62 -6.01 4.12
C SER A 27 -2.17 -5.55 4.12
N VAL A 28 -1.73 -5.03 5.25
CA VAL A 28 -0.43 -4.39 5.42
C VAL A 28 0.20 -4.95 6.68
N THR A 29 1.31 -5.67 6.53
CA THR A 29 2.13 -6.15 7.64
C THR A 29 3.50 -5.49 7.60
N TYR A 30 4.25 -5.60 8.69
CA TYR A 30 5.63 -5.09 8.74
C TYR A 30 6.45 -5.64 7.54
N PRO A 31 7.28 -4.81 6.88
CA PRO A 31 7.70 -3.46 7.26
C PRO A 31 6.90 -2.34 6.58
N TRP A 32 5.75 -2.62 5.99
CA TRP A 32 5.05 -1.64 5.18
C TRP A 32 4.26 -0.65 6.02
N SER A 33 4.38 0.62 5.67
CA SER A 33 3.47 1.70 6.06
C SER A 33 2.84 2.30 4.80
N LEU A 34 1.66 2.90 4.94
CA LEU A 34 0.86 3.37 3.81
C LEU A 34 0.24 4.73 4.15
N THR A 35 0.36 5.71 3.25
CA THR A 35 -0.42 6.94 3.37
C THR A 35 -1.92 6.64 3.23
N GLN A 36 -2.77 7.53 3.75
CA GLN A 36 -4.15 7.54 3.27
C GLN A 36 -4.18 7.88 1.77
N PRO A 37 -5.13 7.34 0.99
CA PRO A 37 -5.30 7.77 -0.39
C PRO A 37 -5.62 9.26 -0.46
N PHE A 38 -4.97 9.96 -1.38
CA PHE A 38 -5.22 11.37 -1.66
C PHE A 38 -5.21 11.63 -3.17
N TYR A 39 -5.64 12.81 -3.58
CA TYR A 39 -5.74 13.21 -4.99
C TYR A 39 -4.91 14.46 -5.21
N LEU A 40 -4.06 14.45 -6.22
CA LEU A 40 -3.24 15.61 -6.58
C LEU A 40 -4.09 16.58 -7.40
N GLU A 41 -3.97 17.88 -7.13
CA GLU A 41 -4.71 18.92 -7.87
C GLU A 41 -4.33 18.93 -9.36
N ASP A 42 -3.04 18.83 -9.67
CA ASP A 42 -2.52 18.77 -11.04
C ASP A 42 -2.43 17.33 -11.61
N GLY A 43 -3.04 16.36 -10.94
CA GLY A 43 -3.04 14.95 -11.36
C GLY A 43 -4.16 14.62 -12.36
N PRO A 44 -4.10 13.46 -13.04
CA PRO A 44 -5.22 12.99 -13.85
C PRO A 44 -6.52 12.90 -13.03
N PRO A 45 -7.66 13.40 -13.55
CA PRO A 45 -8.93 13.38 -12.82
C PRO A 45 -9.30 11.99 -12.31
N GLY A 46 -9.62 11.89 -11.02
CA GLY A 46 -10.02 10.64 -10.38
C GLY A 46 -8.87 9.67 -10.09
N MET A 47 -7.61 10.02 -10.36
CA MET A 47 -6.45 9.20 -10.00
C MET A 47 -6.14 9.36 -8.51
N ALA A 48 -6.28 8.29 -7.74
CA ALA A 48 -5.80 8.24 -6.36
C ALA A 48 -4.30 8.02 -6.31
N THR A 49 -3.65 8.70 -5.36
CA THR A 49 -2.24 8.54 -5.01
C THR A 49 -2.16 7.86 -3.65
N VAL A 50 -1.32 6.83 -3.56
CA VAL A 50 -0.99 6.13 -2.32
C VAL A 50 0.52 5.90 -2.29
N ILE A 51 1.17 6.22 -1.17
CA ILE A 51 2.61 6.06 -1.01
C ILE A 51 2.84 4.91 -0.01
N PRO A 52 3.28 3.72 -0.47
CA PRO A 52 3.81 2.69 0.40
C PRO A 52 5.26 3.02 0.75
N GLN A 53 5.62 2.86 2.02
CA GLN A 53 6.97 3.07 2.51
C GLN A 53 7.39 1.89 3.39
N SER A 54 8.53 1.29 3.07
CA SER A 54 9.17 0.33 3.98
C SER A 54 9.78 1.07 5.18
N LEU A 55 9.53 0.54 6.36
CA LEU A 55 10.12 0.94 7.62
C LEU A 55 11.33 0.06 8.00
N SER A 56 11.69 -0.94 7.20
CA SER A 56 12.83 -1.81 7.49
C SER A 56 14.15 -1.09 7.18
N GLY A 57 15.20 -1.49 7.91
CA GLY A 57 16.57 -1.06 7.60
C GLY A 57 17.18 -1.74 6.36
N GLY A 58 16.41 -2.56 5.65
CA GLY A 58 16.86 -3.39 4.54
C GLY A 58 16.16 -4.75 4.52
N LEU A 59 16.64 -5.63 3.64
CA LEU A 59 16.30 -7.05 3.63
C LEU A 59 17.45 -7.82 4.27
N PHE A 60 17.12 -8.72 5.18
CA PHE A 60 18.06 -9.64 5.81
C PHE A 60 17.95 -11.03 5.19
N ARG A 61 18.95 -11.86 5.45
CA ARG A 61 18.99 -13.23 4.93
C ARG A 61 17.81 -14.02 5.48
N GLY A 62 16.95 -14.49 4.57
CA GLY A 62 15.78 -15.30 4.90
C GLY A 62 14.46 -14.51 4.89
N ASP A 63 14.50 -13.19 4.68
CA ASP A 63 13.29 -12.38 4.52
C ASP A 63 12.57 -12.73 3.21
N ILE A 64 11.23 -12.66 3.24
CA ILE A 64 10.34 -12.89 2.11
C ILE A 64 9.37 -11.70 2.02
N LEU A 65 9.23 -11.15 0.81
CA LEU A 65 8.29 -10.07 0.46
C LEU A 65 7.11 -10.59 -0.37
#